data_AF-A0A453B1B8-F1
#
_entry.id   AF-A0A453B1B8-F1
#
_cell.length_a   1.000
_cell.length_b   1.000
_cell.length_c   1.000
_cell.angle_alpha   90.00
_cell.angle_beta   90.00
_cell.angle_gamma   90.00
#
_symmetry.space_group_name_H-M   'P 1'
#
loop_
_entity.id
_entity.type
_entity.pdbx_description
1 polymer ?
#
loop_
_entity_poly.entity_id
_entity_poly.type
_entity_poly.pdbx_seq_one_letter_code
_entity_poly.pdbx_strand_id
1 'polypeptide(L)'
;MKASQAWMEWVMKKRKAFDKRGDMAVAAWAEQQQRELTLRARRLSRSKVDPEEERRLLAKERKASMEFYSTTLKRHTLVLRKRDIMRKREEEDKMSEISRLLAAEGLELDTDEDDDDTTFLK
;
A
#
# COMPACT_ATOMS: atom_id res chain seq x y z
N MET A 1 20.46 -31.53 -16.57
CA MET A 1 20.74 -31.15 -15.15
C MET A 1 20.33 -29.72 -14.74
N LYS A 2 19.83 -28.84 -15.64
CA LYS A 2 19.43 -27.46 -15.26
C LYS A 2 18.04 -27.36 -14.58
N ALA A 3 17.11 -28.25 -14.91
CA ALA A 3 15.74 -28.22 -14.36
C ALA A 3 15.68 -28.54 -12.86
N SER A 4 16.53 -29.46 -12.37
CA SER A 4 16.61 -29.79 -10.94
C SER A 4 17.26 -28.68 -10.11
N GLN A 5 18.19 -27.92 -10.70
CA GLN A 5 18.79 -26.74 -10.06
C GLN A 5 17.78 -25.60 -9.95
N ALA A 6 17.05 -25.29 -11.03
CA ALA A 6 15.99 -24.28 -11.01
C ALA A 6 14.88 -24.61 -9.99
N TRP A 7 14.53 -25.89 -9.85
CA TRP A 7 13.60 -26.35 -8.83
C TRP A 7 14.14 -26.15 -7.40
N MET A 8 15.40 -26.51 -7.15
CA MET A 8 16.06 -26.26 -5.86
C MET A 8 16.12 -24.77 -5.52
N GLU A 9 16.50 -23.92 -6.47
CA GLU A 9 16.54 -22.47 -6.28
C GLU A 9 15.16 -21.91 -5.94
N TRP A 10 14.11 -22.40 -6.60
CA TRP A 10 12.74 -22.01 -6.32
C TRP A 10 12.31 -22.41 -4.91
N VAL A 11 12.59 -23.65 -4.48
CA VAL A 11 12.29 -24.13 -3.12
C VAL A 11 13.03 -23.31 -2.06
N MET A 12 14.31 -23.04 -2.28
CA MET A 12 15.12 -22.22 -1.36
C MET A 12 14.62 -20.78 -1.28
N LYS A 13 14.15 -20.21 -2.39
CA LYS A 13 13.54 -18.87 -2.43
C LYS A 13 12.23 -18.83 -1.65
N LYS A 14 11.39 -19.86 -1.74
CA LYS A 14 10.14 -19.98 -0.98
C LYS A 14 10.40 -20.12 0.52
N ARG A 15 11.36 -20.96 0.92
CA ARG A 15 11.76 -21.13 2.32
C ARG A 15 12.27 -19.83 2.94
N LYS A 16 13.22 -19.15 2.28
CA LYS A 16 13.71 -17.84 2.74
C LYS A 16 12.59 -16.80 2.87
N ALA A 17 11.62 -16.79 1.95
CA ALA A 17 10.49 -15.88 2.03
C ALA A 17 9.54 -16.21 3.18
N PHE A 18 9.37 -17.49 3.52
CA PHE A 18 8.60 -17.94 4.67
C PHE A 18 9.29 -17.57 5.98
N ASP A 19 10.59 -17.87 6.10
CA ASP A 19 11.40 -17.56 7.28
C ASP A 19 11.42 -16.04 7.53
N LYS A 20 11.59 -15.22 6.48
CA LYS A 20 11.52 -13.75 6.59
C LYS A 20 10.15 -13.25 7.08
N ARG A 21 9.06 -13.91 6.71
CA ARG A 21 7.72 -13.58 7.24
C ARG A 21 7.58 -14.00 8.70
N GLY A 22 8.12 -15.17 9.07
CA GLY A 22 8.21 -15.64 10.45
C GLY A 22 8.99 -14.66 11.33
N ASP A 23 10.18 -14.26 10.89
CA ASP A 23 11.03 -13.28 11.59
C ASP A 23 10.32 -11.93 11.75
N MET A 24 9.62 -11.46 10.70
CA MET A 24 8.80 -10.25 10.79
C MET A 24 7.64 -10.41 11.78
N ALA A 25 7.00 -11.58 11.85
CA ALA A 25 5.93 -11.85 12.81
C ALA A 25 6.44 -11.89 14.26
N VAL A 26 7.61 -12.49 14.49
CA VAL A 26 8.27 -12.51 15.80
C VAL A 26 8.70 -11.10 16.22
N ALA A 27 9.26 -10.32 15.29
CA ALA A 27 9.64 -8.93 15.54
C ALA A 27 8.42 -8.07 15.89
N ALA A 28 7.32 -8.19 15.12
CA ALA A 28 6.07 -7.48 15.39
C ALA A 28 5.47 -7.87 16.76
N TRP A 29 5.53 -9.16 17.12
CA TRP A 29 5.07 -9.64 18.41
C TRP A 29 5.92 -9.10 19.57
N ALA A 30 7.24 -9.11 19.44
CA ALA A 30 8.15 -8.54 20.43
C ALA A 30 7.94 -7.02 20.60
N GLU A 31 7.74 -6.31 19.50
CA GLU A 31 7.42 -4.87 19.51
C GLU A 31 6.08 -4.60 20.21
N GLN A 32 5.07 -5.45 19.99
CA GLN A 32 3.79 -5.36 20.68
C GLN A 32 3.93 -5.61 22.19
N GLN A 33 4.72 -6.61 22.60
CA GLN A 33 5.00 -6.85 24.03
C GLN A 33 5.71 -5.65 24.68
N GLN A 34 6.70 -5.08 23.99
CA GLN A 34 7.43 -3.91 24.49
C GLN A 34 6.53 -2.68 24.64
N ARG A 35 5.61 -2.50 23.69
CA ARG A 35 4.61 -1.42 23.72
C ARG A 35 3.64 -1.59 24.89
N GLU A 36 3.14 -2.80 25.13
CA GLU A 36 2.29 -3.11 26.28
C GLU A 36 3.02 -2.85 27.62
N LEU A 37 4.27 -3.27 27.72
CA LEU A 37 5.11 -3.05 28.91
C LEU A 37 5.32 -1.54 29.17
N THR A 38 5.59 -0.78 28.11
CA THR A 38 5.71 0.69 28.16
C THR A 38 4.40 1.35 28.57
N LEU A 39 3.25 0.88 28.05
CA LEU A 39 1.94 1.39 28.43
C LEU A 39 1.60 1.08 29.89
N ARG A 40 1.92 -0.13 30.38
CA ARG A 40 1.75 -0.50 31.78
C ARG A 40 2.61 0.35 32.71
N ALA A 41 3.89 0.55 32.36
CA ALA A 41 4.78 1.44 33.09
C ALA A 41 4.25 2.88 33.13
N ARG A 42 3.72 3.38 32.00
CA ARG A 42 3.08 4.70 31.92
C ARG A 42 1.81 4.79 32.76
N ARG A 43 0.96 3.75 32.78
CA ARG A 43 -0.24 3.72 33.65
C ARG A 43 0.15 3.71 35.13
N LEU A 44 1.16 2.92 35.51
CA LEU A 44 1.69 2.87 36.86
C LEU A 44 2.35 4.20 37.28
N SER A 45 3.02 4.89 36.36
CA SER A 45 3.55 6.23 36.64
C SER A 45 2.45 7.28 36.74
N ARG A 46 1.37 7.13 35.96
CA ARG A 46 0.23 8.05 35.96
C ARG A 46 -0.74 7.85 37.12
N SER A 47 -0.74 6.70 37.81
CA SER A 47 -1.51 6.54 39.05
C SER A 47 -0.99 7.42 40.21
N LYS A 48 0.16 8.10 40.03
CA LYS A 48 0.64 9.19 40.90
C LYS A 48 0.17 10.59 40.46
N VAL A 49 -0.56 10.70 39.35
CA VAL A 49 -1.04 11.95 38.74
C VAL A 49 -2.56 12.03 38.86
N ASP A 50 -3.09 13.23 39.00
CA ASP A 50 -4.52 13.51 39.20
C ASP A 50 -5.40 12.93 38.05
N PRO A 51 -6.47 12.16 38.35
CA PRO A 51 -7.39 11.58 37.37
C PRO A 51 -7.99 12.56 36.36
N GLU A 52 -8.13 13.86 36.68
CA GLU A 52 -8.64 14.85 35.73
C GLU A 52 -7.63 15.23 34.63
N GLU A 53 -6.35 15.34 34.99
CA GLU A 53 -5.28 15.63 34.03
C GLU A 53 -5.09 14.45 33.07
N GLU A 54 -5.25 13.22 33.56
CA GLU A 54 -5.22 12.02 32.74
C GLU A 54 -6.29 12.02 31.66
N ARG A 55 -7.53 12.40 32.01
CA ARG A 55 -8.65 12.49 31.07
C ARG A 55 -8.41 13.57 30.02
N ARG A 56 -7.87 14.72 30.42
CA ARG A 56 -7.50 15.82 29.50
C ARG A 56 -6.39 15.39 28.54
N LEU A 57 -5.36 14.70 29.01
CA LEU A 57 -4.28 14.18 28.17
C LEU A 57 -4.76 13.09 27.22
N LEU A 58 -5.59 12.14 27.68
CA LEU A 58 -6.18 11.10 26.83
C LEU A 58 -7.06 11.68 25.73
N ALA A 59 -7.86 12.69 26.04
CA ALA A 59 -8.68 13.38 25.04
C ALA A 59 -7.82 14.06 23.96
N LYS A 60 -6.73 14.73 24.37
CA LYS A 60 -5.76 15.33 23.44
C LYS A 60 -5.06 14.28 22.58
N GLU A 61 -4.63 13.17 23.17
CA GLU A 61 -3.95 12.08 22.47
C GLU A 61 -4.87 11.37 21.47
N ARG A 62 -6.14 11.13 21.85
CA ARG A 62 -7.16 10.58 20.93
C ARG A 62 -7.44 11.53 19.77
N LYS A 63 -7.59 12.82 20.03
CA LYS A 63 -7.80 13.83 18.99
C LYS A 63 -6.63 13.87 18.01
N ALA A 64 -5.41 13.94 18.52
CA ALA A 64 -4.21 13.91 17.69
C ALA A 64 -4.12 12.63 16.87
N SER A 65 -4.40 11.46 17.46
CA SER A 65 -4.40 10.18 16.75
C SER A 65 -5.42 10.13 15.60
N MET A 66 -6.61 10.70 15.81
CA MET A 66 -7.66 10.77 14.79
C MET A 66 -7.26 11.73 13.65
N GLU A 67 -6.64 12.86 13.96
CA GLU A 67 -6.10 13.80 12.97
C GLU A 67 -4.95 13.17 12.17
N PHE A 68 -4.03 12.47 12.83
CA PHE A 68 -2.95 11.72 12.17
C PHE A 68 -3.47 10.62 11.26
N TYR A 69 -4.48 9.86 11.70
CA TYR A 69 -5.12 8.85 10.86
C TYR A 69 -5.73 9.47 9.59
N SER A 70 -6.51 10.56 9.75
CA SER A 70 -7.16 11.23 8.62
C SER A 70 -6.15 11.81 7.62
N THR A 71 -5.05 12.40 8.09
CA THR A 71 -4.01 13.00 7.25
C THR A 71 -3.16 11.93 6.56
N THR A 72 -2.83 10.85 7.26
CA THR A 72 -2.08 9.71 6.69
C THR A 72 -2.88 8.99 5.63
N LEU A 73 -4.19 8.78 5.87
CA LEU A 73 -5.09 8.15 4.92
C LEU A 73 -5.23 9.01 3.66
N LYS A 74 -5.49 10.32 3.80
CA LYS A 74 -5.53 11.27 2.67
C LYS A 74 -4.23 11.24 1.86
N ARG A 75 -3.06 11.25 2.52
CA ARG A 75 -1.75 11.15 1.85
C ARG A 75 -1.59 9.83 1.10
N HIS A 76 -1.95 8.70 1.71
CA HIS A 76 -1.88 7.39 1.05
C HIS A 76 -2.78 7.32 -0.18
N THR A 77 -4.02 7.81 -0.08
CA THR A 77 -4.94 7.89 -1.22
C THR A 77 -4.36 8.71 -2.37
N LEU A 78 -3.72 9.85 -2.06
CA LEU A 78 -3.05 10.67 -3.09
C LEU A 78 -1.88 9.94 -3.76
N VAL A 79 -1.07 9.19 -3.00
CA VAL A 79 0.03 8.40 -3.56
C VAL A 79 -0.48 7.31 -4.50
N LEU A 80 -1.55 6.62 -4.13
CA LEU A 80 -2.18 5.62 -5.00
C LEU A 80 -2.75 6.26 -6.26
N ARG A 81 -3.50 7.36 -6.12
CA ARG A 81 -4.06 8.09 -7.27
C ARG A 81 -2.97 8.60 -8.21
N LYS A 82 -1.86 9.11 -7.68
CA LYS A 82 -0.69 9.51 -8.48
C LYS A 82 -0.12 8.32 -9.25
N ARG A 83 -0.02 7.15 -8.62
CA ARG A 83 0.48 5.93 -9.27
C ARG A 83 -0.43 5.50 -10.42
N ASP A 84 -1.74 5.55 -10.23
CA ASP A 84 -2.70 5.16 -11.26
C ASP A 84 -2.68 6.13 -12.45
N ILE A 85 -2.57 7.45 -12.18
CA ILE A 85 -2.39 8.46 -13.24
C ILE A 85 -1.12 8.19 -14.03
N MET A 86 0.00 7.91 -13.36
CA MET A 86 1.26 7.61 -14.05
C MET A 86 1.19 6.32 -14.88
N ARG A 87 0.54 5.28 -14.35
CA ARG A 87 0.34 4.03 -15.10
C ARG A 87 -0.49 4.27 -16.37
N LYS A 88 -1.61 4.99 -16.25
CA LYS A 88 -2.47 5.32 -17.39
C LYS A 88 -1.71 6.13 -18.43
N ARG A 89 -0.94 7.12 -17.99
CA ARG A 89 -0.10 7.93 -18.88
C ARG A 89 0.96 7.09 -19.60
N GLU A 90 1.63 6.17 -18.91
CA GLU A 90 2.59 5.26 -19.53
C GLU A 90 1.95 4.31 -20.56
N GLU A 91 0.70 3.90 -20.33
CA GLU A 91 -0.08 3.10 -21.28
C GLU A 91 -0.48 3.94 -22.51
N GLU A 92 -0.97 5.16 -22.31
CA GLU A 92 -1.29 6.11 -23.39
C GLU A 92 -0.04 6.47 -24.23
N ASP A 93 1.10 6.74 -23.58
CA ASP A 93 2.37 7.04 -24.27
C ASP A 93 2.80 5.85 -25.14
N LYS A 94 2.72 4.61 -24.61
CA LYS A 94 3.03 3.39 -25.38
C LYS A 94 2.06 3.19 -26.54
N MET A 95 0.76 3.39 -26.32
CA MET A 95 -0.24 3.28 -27.38
C MET A 95 0.02 4.29 -28.48
N SER A 96 0.33 5.55 -28.14
CA SER A 96 0.66 6.58 -29.11
C SER A 96 1.94 6.27 -29.90
N GLU A 97 2.95 5.69 -29.25
CA GLU A 97 4.19 5.26 -29.90
C GLU A 97 3.94 4.09 -30.86
N ILE A 98 3.12 3.11 -30.44
CA ILE A 98 2.68 2.00 -31.29
C ILE A 98 1.93 2.53 -32.52
N SER A 99 0.94 3.42 -32.34
CA SER A 99 0.19 4.03 -33.45
C SER A 99 1.11 4.78 -34.42
N ARG A 100 2.11 5.52 -33.92
CA ARG A 100 3.08 6.22 -34.77
C ARG A 100 3.95 5.27 -35.59
N LEU A 101 4.42 4.17 -34.98
CA LEU A 101 5.24 3.16 -35.67
C LEU A 101 4.43 2.41 -36.73
N LEU A 102 3.19 2.05 -36.41
CA LEU A 102 2.25 1.40 -37.32
C LEU A 102 1.92 2.27 -38.54
N ALA A 103 1.65 3.56 -38.33
CA ALA A 103 1.44 4.52 -39.43
C ALA A 103 2.69 4.67 -40.31
N ALA A 104 3.89 4.64 -39.72
CA ALA A 104 5.15 4.69 -40.48
C ALA A 104 5.38 3.43 -41.34
N GLU A 105 4.83 2.29 -40.94
CA GLU A 105 4.83 1.04 -41.70
C GLU A 105 3.66 0.93 -42.70
N GLY A 106 2.77 1.93 -42.75
CA GLY A 106 1.59 1.94 -43.63
C GLY A 106 0.45 1.01 -43.18
N LEU A 107 0.50 0.55 -41.92
CA LEU A 107 -0.53 -0.24 -41.26
C LEU A 107 -1.31 0.66 -40.31
N GLU A 108 -2.19 1.51 -40.81
CA GLU A 108 -3.07 2.29 -39.93
C GLU A 108 -4.04 1.32 -39.23
N LEU A 109 -4.12 1.41 -37.89
CA LEU A 109 -5.21 0.77 -37.15
C LEU A 109 -6.48 1.53 -37.52
N ASP A 110 -7.51 0.85 -38.04
CA ASP A 110 -8.86 1.42 -38.13
C ASP A 110 -9.25 1.86 -36.70
N THR A 111 -9.36 3.17 -36.50
CA THR A 111 -9.71 3.79 -35.20
C THR A 111 -11.20 4.14 -35.13
N ASP A 112 -11.97 3.80 -36.17
CA ASP A 112 -13.41 4.03 -36.24
C ASP A 112 -14.21 2.81 -35.74
N GLU A 113 -14.09 2.46 -34.46
CA GLU A 113 -15.11 1.71 -33.72
C GLU A 113 -15.21 2.25 -32.28
N ASP A 114 -15.44 3.55 -32.15
CA ASP A 114 -15.86 4.16 -30.88
C ASP A 114 -17.37 4.45 -30.90
N ASP A 115 -18.07 3.88 -29.91
CA ASP A 115 -19.10 4.56 -29.13
C ASP A 115 -20.50 4.88 -29.74
N ASP A 116 -21.19 3.91 -30.34
CA ASP A 116 -22.63 4.04 -30.70
C ASP A 116 -23.53 2.92 -30.11
N ASP A 117 -23.39 2.55 -28.83
CA ASP A 117 -24.41 1.67 -28.19
C ASP A 117 -24.62 1.84 -26.67
N THR A 118 -24.62 3.07 -26.15
CA THR A 118 -25.08 3.36 -24.77
C THR A 118 -26.19 4.40 -24.70
N THR A 119 -27.27 4.19 -25.47
CA THR A 119 -28.56 4.87 -25.26
C THR A 119 -29.70 3.90 -24.93
N PHE A 120 -29.46 2.93 -24.05
CA PHE A 120 -30.55 2.15 -23.44
C PHE A 120 -30.38 2.03 -21.93
N LEU A 121 -31.01 2.95 -21.20
CA LEU A 121 -31.99 2.69 -20.14
C LEU A 121 -32.27 3.99 -19.36
N LYS A 122 -33.45 4.54 -19.61
CA LYS A 122 -34.11 5.61 -18.85
C LYS A 122 -34.96 4.98 -17.75
#